data_AF-X1VN92-F1
#
_entry.id   AF-X1VN92-F1
#
_cell.length_a   1.000
_cell.length_b   1.000
_cell.length_c   1.000
_cell.angle_alpha   90.00
_cell.angle_beta   90.00
_cell.angle_gamma   90.00
#
_symmetry.space_group_name_H-M   'P 1'
#
loop_
_entity.id
_entity.type
_entity.pdbx_description
1 polymer ?
#
loop_
_entity_poly.entity_id
_entity_poly.type
_entity_poly.pdbx_seq_one_letter_code
_entity_poly.pdbx_strand_id
1 'polypeptide(L)'
;MGTNVSFWSTLGSGVLGGLLATFLILVFAKYWKQVIIPWYEDRVYKDIRIAGKWRTKGEHNKEVFEENARICQKAHRVWGNIIYKTEKGVADYEFEGEFKNLILTARYWVKEENNLDRGTFTLMLRNNG
;
A
#
# COMPACT_ATOMS: atom_id res chain seq x y z
N MET A 1 -31.81 -18.73 52.60
CA MET A 1 -31.78 -17.47 51.80
C MET A 1 -31.40 -17.83 50.37
N GLY A 2 -32.39 -18.14 49.53
CA GLY A 2 -32.16 -18.39 48.11
C GLY A 2 -32.35 -17.10 47.34
N THR A 3 -31.30 -16.57 46.73
CA THR A 3 -31.40 -15.41 45.85
C THR A 3 -32.13 -15.84 44.58
N ASN A 4 -33.39 -15.41 44.41
CA ASN A 4 -34.11 -15.46 43.14
C ASN A 4 -33.42 -14.51 42.16
N VAL A 5 -32.35 -14.99 41.53
CA VAL A 5 -31.78 -14.33 40.36
C VAL A 5 -32.83 -14.45 39.27
N SER A 6 -33.42 -13.32 38.87
CA SER A 6 -34.51 -13.33 37.90
C SER A 6 -33.98 -13.91 36.58
N PHE A 7 -34.72 -14.84 35.97
CA PHE A 7 -34.37 -15.48 34.69
C PHE A 7 -33.93 -14.45 33.64
N TRP A 8 -34.58 -13.28 33.62
CA TRP A 8 -34.26 -12.14 32.77
C TRP A 8 -32.88 -11.52 33.01
N SER A 9 -32.38 -11.51 34.25
CA SER A 9 -31.03 -11.03 34.56
C SER A 9 -29.94 -12.00 34.09
N THR A 10 -30.17 -13.31 34.25
CA THR A 10 -29.26 -14.36 33.75
C THR A 10 -29.22 -14.36 32.22
N LEU A 11 -30.38 -14.29 31.57
CA LEU A 11 -30.48 -14.29 30.11
C LEU A 11 -29.90 -13.00 29.51
N GLY A 12 -30.16 -11.85 30.13
CA GLY A 12 -29.56 -10.57 29.77
C GLY A 12 -28.04 -10.58 29.87
N SER A 13 -27.48 -11.12 30.96
CA SER A 13 -26.03 -11.20 31.14
C SER A 13 -25.35 -12.09 30.10
N GLY A 14 -25.99 -13.20 29.69
CA GLY A 14 -25.50 -14.08 28.63
C GLY A 14 -25.48 -13.40 27.26
N VAL A 15 -26.56 -12.71 26.89
CA VAL A 15 -26.65 -11.98 25.61
C VAL A 15 -25.64 -10.83 25.56
N LEU A 16 -25.52 -10.03 26.63
CA LEU A 16 -24.53 -8.96 26.72
C LEU A 16 -23.10 -9.51 26.63
N GLY A 17 -22.81 -10.64 27.29
CA GLY A 17 -21.51 -11.31 27.21
C GLY A 17 -21.18 -11.74 25.78
N GLY A 18 -22.14 -12.34 25.06
CA GLY A 18 -21.98 -12.74 23.67
C GLY A 18 -21.76 -11.58 22.72
N LEU A 19 -22.52 -10.49 22.87
CA LEU A 19 -22.36 -9.27 22.07
C LEU A 19 -21.02 -8.59 22.33
N LEU A 20 -20.60 -8.49 23.60
CA LEU A 20 -19.31 -7.91 23.95
C LEU A 20 -18.15 -8.75 23.41
N ALA A 21 -18.22 -10.08 23.56
CA ALA A 21 -17.21 -10.98 23.00
C ALA A 21 -17.12 -10.85 21.48
N THR A 22 -18.26 -10.81 20.78
CA THR A 22 -18.30 -10.63 19.33
C THR A 22 -17.69 -9.28 18.92
N PHE A 23 -18.05 -8.21 19.61
CA PHE A 23 -17.49 -6.88 19.37
C PHE A 23 -15.97 -6.86 19.55
N LEU A 24 -15.46 -7.46 20.64
CA LEU A 24 -14.03 -7.56 20.90
C LEU A 24 -13.30 -8.37 19.84
N ILE A 25 -13.87 -9.50 19.40
CA ILE A 25 -13.31 -10.32 18.32
C ILE A 25 -13.24 -9.51 17.02
N LEU A 26 -14.27 -8.75 16.67
CA LEU A 26 -14.27 -7.94 15.46
C LEU A 26 -13.23 -6.82 15.51
N VAL A 27 -13.14 -6.11 16.64
CA VAL A 27 -12.12 -5.07 16.85
C VAL A 27 -10.72 -5.66 16.77
N PHE A 28 -10.48 -6.79 17.45
CA PHE A 28 -9.20 -7.48 17.42
C PHE A 28 -8.85 -7.98 16.02
N ALA A 29 -9.79 -8.61 15.32
CA ALA A 29 -9.58 -9.09 13.95
C ALA A 29 -9.24 -7.95 12.99
N LYS A 30 -9.92 -6.80 13.12
CA LYS A 30 -9.63 -5.60 12.33
C LYS A 30 -8.24 -5.06 12.64
N TYR A 31 -7.91 -4.91 13.92
CA TYR A 31 -6.59 -4.45 14.37
C TYR A 31 -5.46 -5.38 13.91
N TRP A 32 -5.66 -6.69 14.05
CA TRP A 32 -4.71 -7.71 13.62
C TRP A 32 -4.38 -7.58 12.13
N LYS A 33 -5.41 -7.49 11.28
CA LYS A 33 -5.23 -7.39 9.82
C LYS A 33 -4.65 -6.05 9.36
N GLN A 34 -5.02 -4.95 10.01
CA GLN A 34 -4.61 -3.61 9.55
C GLN A 34 -3.30 -3.13 10.15
N VAL A 35 -2.89 -3.63 11.32
CA VAL A 35 -1.72 -3.12 12.06
C VAL A 35 -0.65 -4.19 12.25
N ILE A 36 -1.02 -5.35 12.80
CA ILE A 36 -0.03 -6.38 13.18
C ILE A 36 0.54 -7.08 11.95
N ILE A 37 -0.31 -7.51 11.01
CA ILE A 37 0.15 -8.18 9.77
C ILE A 37 1.13 -7.29 8.98
N PRO A 38 0.81 -6.03 8.62
CA PRO A 38 1.73 -5.20 7.85
C PRO A 38 3.03 -4.89 8.59
N TRP A 39 2.98 -4.73 9.91
CA TRP A 39 4.17 -4.49 10.73
C TRP A 39 5.09 -5.72 10.78
N TYR A 40 4.51 -6.91 10.94
CA TYR A 40 5.26 -8.15 10.95
C TYR A 40 5.85 -8.45 9.57
N GLU A 41 5.07 -8.27 8.51
CA GLU A 41 5.53 -8.40 7.13
C GLU A 41 6.73 -7.47 6.88
N ASP A 42 6.66 -6.20 7.28
CA ASP A 42 7.77 -5.23 7.10
C ASP A 42 9.05 -5.62 7.87
N ARG A 43 8.92 -6.25 9.06
CA ARG A 43 10.07 -6.73 9.84
C ARG A 43 10.68 -8.01 9.30
N VAL A 44 9.85 -8.94 8.86
CA VAL A 44 10.31 -10.21 8.27
C VAL A 44 10.72 -10.01 6.82
N TYR A 45 10.36 -8.89 6.21
CA TYR A 45 10.72 -8.50 4.86
C TYR A 45 12.24 -8.51 4.67
N LYS A 46 12.72 -9.51 3.95
CA LYS A 46 14.12 -9.65 3.53
C LYS A 46 14.30 -9.38 2.03
N ASP A 47 13.23 -9.03 1.32
CA ASP A 47 13.31 -8.72 -0.10
C ASP A 47 13.96 -7.34 -0.31
N ILE A 48 14.38 -7.08 -1.53
CA ILE A 48 15.13 -5.86 -1.87
C ILE A 48 14.25 -4.62 -1.68
N ARG A 49 14.84 -3.58 -1.10
CA ARG A 49 14.20 -2.27 -0.99
C ARG A 49 14.49 -1.46 -2.25
N ILE A 50 13.44 -1.03 -2.94
CA ILE A 50 13.51 -0.16 -4.13
C ILE A 50 13.17 1.31 -3.80
N ALA A 51 12.82 1.59 -2.54
CA ALA A 51 12.58 2.95 -2.06
C ALA A 51 13.81 3.84 -2.25
N GLY A 52 13.59 5.08 -2.70
CA GLY A 52 14.66 6.01 -2.98
C GLY A 52 14.32 7.03 -4.05
N LYS A 53 15.33 7.81 -4.43
CA LYS A 53 15.25 8.74 -5.56
C LYS A 53 15.97 8.09 -6.74
N TRP A 54 15.25 7.91 -7.83
CA TRP A 54 15.75 7.35 -9.08
C TRP A 54 15.80 8.45 -10.12
N ARG A 55 16.85 8.46 -10.92
CA ARG A 55 17.03 9.42 -12.00
C ARG A 55 17.50 8.70 -13.24
N THR A 56 16.78 8.90 -14.33
CA THR A 56 17.11 8.38 -15.64
C THR A 56 17.23 9.55 -16.61
N LYS A 57 18.25 9.51 -17.47
CA LYS A 57 18.40 10.41 -18.60
C LYS A 57 18.60 9.57 -19.84
N GLY A 58 17.97 9.98 -20.93
CA GLY A 58 18.10 9.26 -22.18
C GLY A 58 17.64 10.11 -23.35
N GLU A 59 17.72 9.50 -24.52
CA GLU A 59 17.21 10.06 -25.75
C GLU A 59 16.26 9.04 -26.36
N HIS A 60 15.05 9.48 -26.69
CA HIS A 60 14.07 8.65 -27.37
C HIS A 60 13.51 9.44 -28.56
N ASN A 61 13.58 8.87 -29.77
CA ASN A 61 13.14 9.54 -31.01
C ASN A 61 13.76 10.93 -31.23
N LYS A 62 15.04 11.11 -30.91
CA LYS A 62 15.77 12.39 -30.97
C LYS A 62 15.31 13.45 -29.97
N GLU A 63 14.47 13.08 -29.00
CA GLU A 63 14.05 13.94 -27.90
C GLU A 63 14.77 13.49 -26.63
N VAL A 64 15.50 14.41 -26.01
CA VAL A 64 16.16 14.16 -24.73
C VAL A 64 15.08 14.19 -23.64
N PHE A 65 15.10 13.17 -22.78
CA PHE A 65 14.22 13.11 -21.63
C PHE A 65 15.00 12.95 -20.33
N GLU A 66 14.44 13.50 -19.26
CA GLU A 66 14.89 13.30 -17.89
C GLU A 66 13.71 12.84 -17.05
N GLU A 67 13.85 11.66 -16.45
CA GLU A 67 12.87 11.08 -15.54
C GLU A 67 13.42 11.10 -14.12
N ASN A 68 12.64 11.62 -13.17
CA ASN A 68 12.95 11.59 -11.75
C ASN A 68 11.81 10.91 -11.01
N ALA A 69 12.06 9.74 -10.42
CA ALA A 69 11.08 9.03 -9.62
C ALA A 69 11.44 9.09 -8.13
N ARG A 70 10.45 9.37 -7.28
CA ARG A 70 10.55 9.20 -5.83
C ARG A 70 9.70 8.02 -5.43
N ILE A 71 10.34 6.99 -4.91
CA ILE A 71 9.70 5.72 -4.56
C ILE A 71 9.67 5.59 -3.03
N CYS A 72 8.48 5.37 -2.50
CA CYS A 72 8.22 5.01 -1.12
C CYS A 72 7.78 3.53 -1.07
N GLN A 73 8.25 2.79 -0.07
CA GLN A 73 7.93 1.38 0.11
C GLN A 73 7.65 1.08 1.58
N LYS A 74 6.65 0.24 1.83
CA LYS A 74 6.36 -0.37 3.14
C LYS A 74 5.92 -1.81 2.92
N ALA A 75 6.69 -2.77 3.43
CA ALA A 75 6.57 -4.18 3.06
C ALA A 75 6.50 -4.34 1.53
N HIS A 76 5.46 -5.02 1.03
CA HIS A 76 5.21 -5.19 -0.41
C HIS A 76 4.62 -3.95 -1.09
N ARG A 77 4.02 -3.01 -0.35
CA ARG A 77 3.35 -1.87 -0.96
C ARG A 77 4.36 -0.83 -1.40
N VAL A 78 4.23 -0.35 -2.63
CA VAL A 78 5.08 0.68 -3.23
C VAL A 78 4.20 1.79 -3.80
N TRP A 79 4.61 3.03 -3.59
CA TRP A 79 3.92 4.20 -4.14
C TRP A 79 4.91 5.33 -4.34
N GLY A 80 4.52 6.34 -5.11
CA GLY A 80 5.41 7.45 -5.35
C GLY A 80 4.94 8.36 -6.47
N ASN A 81 5.87 9.18 -6.92
CA ASN A 81 5.65 10.07 -8.05
C ASN A 81 6.81 9.99 -9.06
N ILE A 82 6.49 10.19 -10.33
CA ILE A 82 7.41 10.17 -11.46
C ILE A 82 7.26 11.51 -12.18
N ILE A 83 8.33 12.28 -12.23
CA ILE A 83 8.39 13.53 -12.99
C ILE A 83 9.14 13.24 -14.28
N TYR A 84 8.41 13.26 -15.38
CA TYR A 84 8.93 13.07 -16.72
C TYR A 84 9.09 14.42 -17.42
N LYS A 85 10.32 14.77 -17.80
CA LYS A 85 10.66 16.04 -18.45
C LYS A 85 11.20 15.79 -19.84
N THR A 86 10.66 16.51 -20.82
CA THR A 86 11.21 16.58 -22.17
C THR A 86 11.32 18.04 -22.62
N GLU A 87 11.80 18.28 -23.83
CA GLU A 87 11.81 19.61 -24.43
C GLU A 87 10.39 20.18 -24.64
N LYS A 88 9.39 19.31 -24.80
CA LYS A 88 7.99 19.68 -25.03
C LYS A 88 7.23 20.02 -23.76
N GLY A 89 7.71 19.59 -22.59
CA GLY A 89 7.03 19.87 -21.34
C GLY A 89 7.42 18.95 -20.19
N VAL A 90 6.64 19.07 -19.11
CA VAL A 90 6.81 18.29 -17.87
C VAL A 90 5.50 17.61 -17.57
N ALA A 91 5.55 16.30 -17.32
CA ALA A 91 4.43 15.52 -16.82
C ALA A 91 4.75 15.00 -15.40
N ASP A 92 3.79 15.15 -14.48
CA ASP A 92 3.88 14.66 -13.11
C ASP A 92 2.85 13.53 -12.92
N TYR A 93 3.36 12.33 -12.67
CA TYR A 93 2.58 11.13 -12.49
C TYR A 93 2.67 10.66 -11.05
N GLU A 94 1.56 10.15 -10.52
CA GLU A 94 1.54 9.36 -9.30
C GLU A 94 1.39 7.88 -9.65
N PHE A 95 1.96 7.02 -8.82
CA PHE A 95 1.80 5.59 -8.99
C PHE A 95 1.64 4.87 -7.65
N GLU A 96 0.97 3.72 -7.71
CA GLU A 96 0.80 2.80 -6.58
C GLU A 96 0.83 1.36 -7.11
N GLY A 97 1.45 0.47 -6.35
CA GLY A 97 1.60 -0.92 -6.72
C GLY A 97 2.16 -1.80 -5.61
N GLU A 98 2.61 -2.98 -6.01
CA GLU A 98 3.23 -3.97 -5.14
C GLU A 98 4.58 -4.43 -5.70
N PHE A 99 5.57 -4.58 -4.82
CA PHE A 99 6.86 -5.20 -5.11
C PHE A 99 6.99 -6.51 -4.35
N LYS A 100 7.05 -7.61 -5.10
CA LYS A 100 7.14 -8.97 -4.57
C LYS A 100 7.90 -9.86 -5.55
N ASN A 101 8.78 -10.71 -5.03
CA ASN A 101 9.54 -11.66 -5.84
C ASN A 101 10.30 -10.96 -6.98
N LEU A 102 10.92 -9.82 -6.67
CA LEU A 102 11.68 -8.99 -7.62
C LEU A 102 10.84 -8.34 -8.74
N ILE A 103 9.51 -8.38 -8.64
CA ILE A 103 8.60 -7.79 -9.64
C ILE A 103 7.83 -6.65 -8.99
N LEU A 104 7.92 -5.45 -9.57
CA LEU A 104 7.06 -4.31 -9.29
C LEU A 104 5.91 -4.33 -10.28
N THR A 105 4.68 -4.46 -9.79
CA THR A 105 3.46 -4.28 -10.58
C THR A 105 2.75 -3.05 -10.06
N ALA A 106 2.55 -2.04 -10.90
CA ALA A 106 1.97 -0.78 -10.47
C ALA A 106 1.01 -0.21 -11.50
N ARG A 107 0.10 0.64 -11.01
CA ARG A 107 -0.75 1.51 -11.80
C ARG A 107 -0.30 2.95 -11.61
N TYR A 108 -0.39 3.75 -12.65
CA TYR A 108 -0.03 5.17 -12.63
C TYR A 108 -1.15 6.03 -13.21
N TRP A 109 -1.16 7.30 -12.82
CA TRP A 109 -2.07 8.32 -13.34
C TRP A 109 -1.38 9.68 -13.29
N VAL A 110 -1.71 10.53 -14.25
CA VAL A 110 -1.26 11.93 -14.26
C VAL A 110 -1.94 12.70 -13.14
N LYS A 111 -1.21 13.64 -12.53
CA LYS A 111 -1.72 14.45 -11.42
C LYS A 111 -2.56 15.64 -11.87
N GLU A 112 -2.34 16.12 -13.09
CA GLU A 112 -3.06 17.25 -13.68
C GLU A 112 -4.52 16.89 -14.00
N GLU A 113 -5.47 17.73 -13.54
CA GLU A 113 -6.92 17.47 -13.69
C GLU A 113 -7.42 17.44 -15.14
N ASN A 114 -6.72 18.12 -16.05
CA ASN A 114 -7.09 18.21 -17.47
C ASN A 114 -6.46 17.11 -18.33
N ASN A 115 -5.71 16.18 -17.73
CA ASN A 115 -5.06 15.09 -18.43
C ASN A 115 -5.62 13.75 -17.91
N LEU A 116 -5.95 12.84 -18.83
CA LEU A 116 -6.56 11.54 -18.50
C LEU A 116 -5.58 10.37 -18.65
N ASP A 117 -4.29 10.67 -18.87
CA ASP A 117 -3.24 9.68 -19.00
C ASP A 117 -3.10 8.84 -17.72
N ARG A 118 -3.16 7.53 -17.90
CA ARG A 118 -3.11 6.50 -16.86
C ARG A 118 -2.83 5.15 -17.48
N GLY A 119 -2.27 4.26 -16.68
CA GLY A 119 -1.98 2.92 -17.14
C GLY A 119 -1.42 2.03 -16.04
N THR A 120 -0.83 0.93 -16.46
CA THR A 120 -0.15 -0.03 -15.58
C THR A 120 1.19 -0.40 -16.17
N PHE A 121 2.18 -0.62 -15.30
CA PHE A 121 3.50 -1.11 -15.69
C PHE A 121 3.95 -2.24 -14.77
N THR A 122 4.79 -3.11 -15.33
CA THR A 122 5.43 -4.20 -14.60
C THR A 122 6.93 -4.16 -14.86
N LEU A 123 7.73 -4.08 -13.81
CA LEU A 123 9.19 -4.02 -13.88
C LEU A 123 9.80 -5.18 -13.09
N MET A 124 10.76 -5.86 -13.69
CA MET A 124 11.52 -6.93 -13.04
C MET A 124 12.92 -6.45 -12.68
N LEU A 125 13.26 -6.57 -11.40
CA LEU A 125 14.60 -6.28 -10.91
C LEU A 125 15.53 -7.42 -11.30
N ARG A 126 16.42 -7.14 -12.27
CA ARG A 126 17.37 -8.14 -12.79
C ARG A 126 18.75 -8.06 -12.14
N ASN A 127 19.16 -6.88 -11.72
CA ASN A 127 20.46 -6.66 -11.13
C ASN A 127 20.38 -5.59 -10.05
N ASN A 128 21.10 -5.82 -8.96
CA ASN A 128 21.37 -4.82 -7.93
C ASN A 128 22.86 -4.50 -8.01
N GLY A 129 23.17 -3.21 -8.16
CA GLY A 129 24.54 -2.72 -8.16
C GLY A 129 25.32 -3.11 -6.91
#